data_AF-A0A965IMX4-F1
#
_entry.id   AF-A0A965IMX4-F1
#
_cell.length_a   1.000
_cell.length_b   1.000
_cell.length_c   1.000
_cell.angle_alpha   90.00
_cell.angle_beta   90.00
_cell.angle_gamma   90.00
#
_symmetry.space_group_name_H-M   'P 1'
#
loop_
_entity.id
_entity.type
_entity.pdbx_description
1 polymer ?
#
loop_
_entity_poly.entity_id
_entity_poly.type
_entity_poly.pdbx_seq_one_letter_code
_entity_poly.pdbx_strand_id
1 'polypeptide(L)'
;SQLSYGKLSERESIRSTQADVVKEVIAVAKAEGVLMSEPEALQTIAQIAVAMAGQKSSTAQDMARHKISEIDHLNGFIVRRGLTHGIPTPVNQALYALVKLVETSYTESAH
;
A
#
# COMPACT_ATOMS: atom_id res chain seq x y z
N SER A 1 2.96 -1.24 9.72
CA SER A 1 2.35 -1.89 10.91
C SER A 1 2.76 -3.35 10.96
N GLN A 2 2.90 -3.95 12.14
CA GLN A 2 3.22 -5.37 12.33
C GLN A 2 1.97 -6.25 12.60
N LEU A 3 0.77 -5.72 12.34
CA LEU A 3 -0.50 -6.43 12.50
C LEU A 3 -0.81 -7.31 11.28
N SER A 4 -1.59 -8.36 11.49
CA SER A 4 -2.11 -9.21 10.43
C SER A 4 -3.28 -8.56 9.69
N TYR A 5 -3.62 -9.07 8.50
CA TYR A 5 -4.68 -8.53 7.65
C TYR A 5 -6.05 -8.51 8.35
N GLY A 6 -6.39 -9.56 9.10
CA GLY A 6 -7.65 -9.60 9.85
C GLY A 6 -7.74 -8.43 10.84
N LYS A 7 -6.72 -8.27 11.70
CA LYS A 7 -6.64 -7.18 12.70
C LYS A 7 -6.57 -5.78 12.10
N LEU A 8 -6.05 -5.65 10.88
CA LEU A 8 -6.05 -4.38 10.15
C LEU A 8 -7.45 -4.04 9.65
N SER A 9 -8.13 -5.02 9.05
CA SER A 9 -9.47 -4.84 8.46
C SER A 9 -10.56 -4.51 9.48
N GLU A 10 -10.37 -4.87 10.75
CA GLU A 10 -11.27 -4.49 11.86
C GLU A 10 -11.30 -2.98 12.12
N ARG A 11 -10.26 -2.25 11.73
CA ARG A 11 -10.11 -0.81 12.00
C ARG A 11 -10.76 0.02 10.89
N GLU A 12 -11.74 0.83 11.27
CA GLU A 12 -12.45 1.71 10.32
C GLU A 12 -11.54 2.70 9.60
N SER A 13 -10.57 3.29 10.32
CA SER A 13 -9.57 4.17 9.72
C SER A 13 -8.71 3.49 8.68
N ILE A 14 -8.46 2.18 8.82
CA ILE A 14 -7.69 1.41 7.83
C ILE A 14 -8.57 1.09 6.62
N ARG A 15 -9.84 0.72 6.82
CA ARG A 15 -10.77 0.47 5.71
C ARG A 15 -10.97 1.71 4.83
N SER A 16 -11.15 2.87 5.44
CA SER A 16 -11.25 4.16 4.72
C SER A 16 -9.96 4.47 3.96
N THR A 17 -8.80 4.34 4.60
CA THR A 17 -7.50 4.52 3.93
C THR A 17 -7.32 3.57 2.75
N GLN A 18 -7.71 2.29 2.89
CA GLN A 18 -7.65 1.31 1.79
C GLN A 18 -8.54 1.72 0.62
N ALA A 19 -9.74 2.24 0.90
CA ALA A 19 -10.63 2.72 -0.15
C ALA A 19 -10.01 3.89 -0.93
N ASP A 20 -9.36 4.83 -0.24
CA ASP A 20 -8.71 5.96 -0.91
C ASP A 20 -7.48 5.52 -1.73
N VAL A 21 -6.69 4.56 -1.22
CA VAL A 21 -5.61 3.93 -2.01
C VAL A 21 -6.16 3.29 -3.29
N VAL A 22 -7.27 2.54 -3.19
CA VAL A 22 -7.88 1.89 -4.36
C VAL A 22 -8.35 2.91 -5.39
N LYS A 23 -8.98 4.01 -4.95
CA LYS A 23 -9.42 5.08 -5.85
C LYS A 23 -8.25 5.70 -6.62
N GLU A 24 -7.14 5.97 -5.94
CA GLU A 24 -5.92 6.50 -6.58
C GLU A 24 -5.36 5.51 -7.61
N VAL A 25 -5.27 4.23 -7.25
CA VAL A 25 -4.79 3.18 -8.16
C VAL A 25 -5.69 3.07 -9.40
N ILE A 26 -7.01 3.12 -9.23
CA ILE A 26 -7.97 3.03 -10.34
C ILE A 26 -7.89 4.26 -11.24
N ALA A 27 -7.74 5.46 -10.66
CA ALA A 27 -7.56 6.67 -11.44
C ALA A 27 -6.31 6.58 -12.33
N VAL A 28 -5.20 6.12 -11.76
CA VAL A 28 -3.95 5.89 -12.51
C VAL A 28 -4.13 4.79 -13.56
N ALA A 29 -4.71 3.64 -13.20
CA ALA A 29 -4.95 2.53 -14.11
C ALA A 29 -5.80 2.95 -15.32
N LYS A 30 -6.84 3.76 -15.09
CA LYS A 30 -7.68 4.30 -16.16
C LYS A 30 -6.87 5.15 -17.15
N ALA A 31 -5.93 5.96 -16.68
CA ALA A 31 -5.04 6.76 -17.54
C ALA A 31 -4.02 5.90 -18.31
N GLU A 32 -3.70 4.71 -17.80
CA GLU A 32 -2.91 3.69 -18.49
C GLU A 32 -3.72 2.84 -19.50
N GLY A 33 -5.02 3.10 -19.64
CA GLY A 33 -5.91 2.28 -20.48
C GLY A 33 -6.27 0.92 -19.86
N VAL A 34 -6.04 0.73 -18.56
CA VAL A 34 -6.41 -0.47 -17.81
C VAL A 34 -7.75 -0.24 -17.12
N LEU A 35 -8.73 -1.08 -17.42
CA LEU A 35 -10.05 -1.04 -16.77
C LEU A 35 -10.03 -1.85 -15.49
N MET A 36 -10.34 -1.20 -14.37
CA MET A 36 -10.46 -1.80 -13.05
C MET A 36 -11.78 -1.40 -12.40
N SER A 37 -12.46 -2.35 -11.78
CA SER A 37 -13.71 -2.12 -11.05
C SER A 37 -13.42 -1.83 -9.58
N GLU A 38 -13.81 -0.65 -9.09
CA GLU A 38 -13.64 -0.26 -7.68
C GLU A 38 -14.37 -1.21 -6.71
N PRO A 39 -15.65 -1.57 -6.94
CA PRO A 39 -16.33 -2.53 -6.09
C PRO A 39 -15.63 -3.89 -6.02
N GLU A 40 -15.14 -4.40 -7.16
CA GLU A 40 -14.43 -5.69 -7.20
C GLU A 40 -13.07 -5.62 -6.50
N ALA A 41 -12.33 -4.52 -6.67
CA ALA A 41 -11.06 -4.31 -5.97
C ALA A 41 -11.25 -4.27 -4.45
N LEU A 42 -12.26 -3.54 -3.97
CA LEU A 42 -12.58 -3.47 -2.54
C LEU A 42 -13.05 -4.82 -2.00
N GLN A 43 -13.87 -5.55 -2.75
CA GLN A 43 -14.29 -6.89 -2.39
C GLN A 43 -13.11 -7.86 -2.29
N THR A 44 -12.17 -7.78 -3.23
CA THR A 44 -10.95 -8.59 -3.22
C THR A 44 -10.11 -8.32 -1.98
N ILE A 45 -9.94 -7.06 -1.59
CA ILE A 45 -9.22 -6.68 -0.37
C ILE A 45 -9.92 -7.25 0.87
N ALA A 46 -11.25 -7.16 0.95
CA ALA A 46 -12.01 -7.72 2.06
C ALA A 46 -11.86 -9.26 2.13
N GLN A 47 -11.88 -9.95 0.99
CA GLN A 47 -11.68 -11.39 0.92
C GLN A 47 -10.27 -11.80 1.38
N ILE A 48 -9.23 -11.07 0.99
CA ILE A 48 -7.86 -11.32 1.47
C ILE A 48 -7.79 -11.19 3.00
N ALA A 49 -8.45 -10.18 3.58
CA ALA A 49 -8.47 -9.98 5.02
C ALA A 49 -9.12 -11.15 5.78
N VAL A 50 -10.05 -11.87 5.16
CA VAL A 50 -10.68 -13.07 5.72
C VAL A 50 -9.83 -14.33 5.46
N ALA A 51 -9.51 -14.59 4.19
CA ALA A 51 -8.81 -15.80 3.76
C ALA A 51 -7.40 -15.90 4.37
N MET A 52 -6.75 -14.76 4.60
CA MET A 52 -5.40 -14.67 5.14
C MET A 52 -5.38 -13.84 6.44
N ALA A 53 -6.41 -13.96 7.28
CA ALA A 53 -6.59 -13.13 8.47
C ALA A 53 -5.38 -13.11 9.43
N GLY A 54 -4.65 -14.23 9.54
CA GLY A 54 -3.44 -14.35 10.36
C GLY A 54 -2.16 -13.82 9.70
N GLN A 55 -2.17 -13.56 8.40
CA GLN A 55 -0.98 -13.20 7.64
C GLN A 55 -0.69 -11.70 7.68
N LYS A 56 0.60 -11.35 7.59
CA LYS A 56 1.09 -9.97 7.45
C LYS A 56 1.58 -9.73 6.02
N SER A 57 1.60 -8.48 5.57
CA SER A 57 2.19 -8.15 4.26
C SER A 57 3.69 -8.47 4.18
N SER A 58 4.18 -8.75 2.98
CA SER A 58 5.62 -8.93 2.73
C SER A 58 6.42 -7.71 3.18
N THR A 59 5.96 -6.50 2.85
CA THR A 59 6.55 -5.24 3.35
C THR A 59 6.67 -5.22 4.87
N ALA A 60 5.63 -5.62 5.61
CA ALA A 60 5.71 -5.68 7.08
C ALA A 60 6.74 -6.73 7.56
N GLN A 61 6.85 -7.87 6.86
CA GLN A 61 7.82 -8.91 7.19
C GLN A 61 9.26 -8.48 6.90
N ASP A 62 9.50 -7.79 5.77
CA ASP A 62 10.81 -7.23 5.42
C ASP A 62 11.23 -6.18 6.44
N MET A 63 10.32 -5.28 6.79
CA MET A 63 10.56 -4.27 7.83
C MET A 63 10.87 -4.89 9.19
N ALA A 64 10.21 -5.99 9.57
CA ALA A 64 10.50 -6.70 10.82
C ALA A 64 11.90 -7.34 10.84
N ARG A 65 12.53 -7.52 9.67
CA ARG A 65 13.86 -8.10 9.49
C ARG A 65 14.89 -7.05 9.09
N HIS A 66 14.54 -5.76 9.15
CA HIS A 66 15.36 -4.64 8.67
C HIS A 66 15.86 -4.81 7.22
N LYS A 67 15.01 -5.38 6.36
CA LYS A 67 15.28 -5.51 4.93
C LYS A 67 14.57 -4.41 4.15
N ILE A 68 15.20 -3.98 3.06
CA ILE A 68 14.56 -3.11 2.06
C ILE A 68 13.41 -3.88 1.41
N SER A 69 12.25 -3.24 1.34
CA SER A 69 11.02 -3.80 0.79
C SER A 69 10.83 -3.42 -0.69
N GLU A 70 9.81 -4.00 -1.33
CA GLU A 70 9.43 -3.67 -2.70
C GLU A 70 8.57 -2.39 -2.82
N ILE A 71 8.52 -1.53 -1.80
CA ILE A 71 7.61 -0.36 -1.77
C ILE A 71 7.81 0.60 -2.96
N ASP A 72 9.03 0.67 -3.49
CA ASP A 72 9.39 1.44 -4.69
C ASP A 72 8.66 0.95 -5.96
N HIS A 73 8.34 -0.34 -6.02
CA HIS A 73 7.61 -0.98 -7.12
C HIS A 73 6.10 -1.11 -6.85
N LEU A 74 5.66 -0.85 -5.61
CA LEU A 74 4.25 -0.85 -5.20
C LEU A 74 3.70 0.58 -5.18
N ASN A 75 3.57 1.20 -4.01
CA ASN A 75 3.06 2.57 -3.86
C ASN A 75 3.94 3.58 -4.61
N GLY A 76 5.26 3.39 -4.62
CA GLY A 76 6.18 4.26 -5.37
C GLY A 76 5.92 4.23 -6.88
N PHE A 77 5.51 3.09 -7.43
CA PHE A 77 5.13 3.00 -8.85
C PHE A 77 3.87 3.81 -9.13
N ILE A 78 2.83 3.68 -8.31
CA ILE A 78 1.58 4.43 -8.45
C ILE A 78 1.83 5.93 -8.37
N VAL A 79 2.67 6.40 -7.44
CA VAL A 79 3.07 7.81 -7.33
C VAL A 79 3.72 8.31 -8.61
N ARG A 80 4.70 7.57 -9.16
CA ARG A 80 5.38 7.96 -10.40
C ARG A 80 4.42 8.01 -11.58
N ARG A 81 3.54 7.02 -11.74
CA ARG A 81 2.55 7.02 -12.83
C ARG A 81 1.51 8.14 -12.66
N GLY A 82 1.08 8.41 -11.43
CA GLY A 82 0.19 9.53 -11.11
C GLY A 82 0.80 10.86 -11.54
N LEU A 83 2.08 11.10 -11.20
CA LEU A 83 2.80 12.30 -11.64
C LEU A 83 2.87 12.43 -13.17
N THR A 84 3.18 11.35 -13.90
CA THR A 84 3.22 11.34 -15.37
C THR A 84 1.89 11.78 -15.99
N HIS A 85 0.77 11.42 -15.38
CA HIS A 85 -0.58 11.72 -15.88
C HIS A 85 -1.24 12.95 -15.23
N GLY A 86 -0.56 13.63 -14.30
CA GLY A 86 -1.15 14.74 -13.54
C GLY A 86 -2.28 14.31 -12.58
N ILE A 87 -2.25 13.05 -12.12
CA ILE A 87 -3.24 12.48 -11.20
C ILE A 87 -2.69 12.52 -9.76
N PRO A 88 -3.38 13.18 -8.83
CA PRO A 88 -2.99 13.17 -7.42
C PRO A 88 -3.04 11.75 -6.83
N THR A 89 -1.96 11.37 -6.13
CA THR A 89 -1.85 10.08 -5.41
C THR A 89 -1.37 10.28 -3.96
N PRO A 90 -2.00 11.20 -3.19
CA PRO A 90 -1.49 11.62 -1.88
C PRO A 90 -1.40 10.49 -0.84
N VAL A 91 -2.35 9.54 -0.84
CA VAL A 91 -2.34 8.43 0.12
C VAL A 91 -1.24 7.44 -0.22
N ASN A 92 -1.08 7.08 -1.50
CA ASN A 92 0.06 6.27 -1.96
C ASN A 92 1.40 6.95 -1.67
N GLN A 93 1.49 8.27 -1.86
CA GLN A 93 2.69 9.04 -1.54
C GLN A 93 3.02 9.02 -0.05
N ALA A 94 2.02 9.20 0.82
CA ALA A 94 2.21 9.14 2.26
C ALA A 94 2.68 7.75 2.72
N LEU A 95 2.02 6.68 2.24
CA LEU A 95 2.41 5.31 2.57
C LEU A 95 3.84 4.99 2.08
N TYR A 96 4.18 5.39 0.86
CA TYR A 96 5.53 5.26 0.32
C TYR A 96 6.57 5.96 1.20
N ALA A 97 6.35 7.24 1.50
CA ALA A 97 7.27 8.05 2.30
C ALA A 97 7.48 7.47 3.71
N LEU A 98 6.40 7.02 4.37
CA LEU A 98 6.49 6.43 5.72
C LEU A 98 7.29 5.12 5.73
N VAL A 99 7.15 4.27 4.70
CA VAL A 99 7.96 3.05 4.61
C VAL A 99 9.43 3.39 4.36
N LYS A 100 9.73 4.30 3.42
CA LYS A 100 11.12 4.74 3.17
C LYS A 100 11.77 5.37 4.41
N LEU A 101 11.01 6.13 5.21
CA LEU A 101 11.50 6.69 6.47
C LEU A 101 11.94 5.60 7.44
N VAL A 102 11.14 4.54 7.60
CA VAL A 102 11.52 3.42 8.47
C VAL A 102 12.70 2.65 7.88
N GLU A 103 12.76 2.46 6.55
CA GLU A 103 13.91 1.81 5.91
C GLU A 103 15.23 2.58 6.12
N THR A 104 15.17 3.92 6.16
CA THR A 104 16.35 4.78 6.38
C THR A 104 16.93 4.60 7.79
N SER A 105 16.09 4.33 8.79
CA SER A 105 16.58 4.10 10.16
C SER A 105 17.35 2.79 10.31
N TYR A 106 17.19 1.83 9.39
CA TYR A 106 17.98 0.59 9.37
C TYR A 106 19.46 0.88 9.07
N THR A 107 19.72 1.81 8.16
CA THR A 107 21.09 2.19 7.77
C THR A 107 21.74 3.11 8.79
N GLU A 108 20.98 3.96 9.47
CA GLU A 108 21.51 4.84 10.55
C GLU A 108 21.89 4.05 11.80
N SER A 109 21.20 2.93 12.09
CA SER A 109 21.51 2.06 13.24
C SER A 109 22.71 1.13 13.01
N ALA A 110 23.29 1.13 11.79
CA ALA A 110 24.46 0.33 11.43
C ALA A 110 25.79 1.10 11.57
N HIS A 111 25.74 2.33 12.09
CA HIS A 111 26.86 3.18 12.46
C HIS A 111 26.86 3.46 13.96
#